data_AF-A0A250LMH6-F1
#
_entry.id   AF-A0A250LMH6-F1
#
_cell.length_a   1.000
_cell.length_b   1.000
_cell.length_c   1.000
_cell.angle_alpha   90.00
_cell.angle_beta   90.00
_cell.angle_gamma   90.00
#
_symmetry.space_group_name_H-M   'P 1'
#
loop_
_entity.id
_entity.type
_entity.pdbx_description
1 polymer ?
#
loop_
_entity_poly.entity_id
_entity_poly.type
_entity_poly.pdbx_seq_one_letter_code
_entity_poly.pdbx_strand_id
1 'polypeptide(L)'
;MLACTLSIPGVTSAADLSVGGQIRPGGACDITLGNGGVADFGNLSRKDLYGADHMRDVSLTINCQRRTRVGVDLIDNRKGTASEDHPWNFGLGNRAIGYYRIVNFGPSMVDGAASVSIWRWKGETTWREKGRTYSWGSNKTISWDVSGPQSEPVAFKTLTDTLTIELITKQDTAFTDELAFDGSATLELVYL
;
A
#
# COMPACT_ATOMS: atom_id res chain seq x y z
N MET A 1 77.69 -44.19 18.28
CA MET A 1 77.29 -43.09 17.37
C MET A 1 75.90 -42.63 17.79
N LEU A 2 75.77 -41.38 18.23
CA LEU A 2 74.50 -40.74 18.60
C LEU A 2 73.69 -40.49 17.31
N ALA A 3 72.47 -41.01 17.22
CA ALA A 3 71.57 -40.73 16.10
C ALA A 3 70.84 -39.41 16.35
N CYS A 4 71.22 -38.36 15.61
CA CYS A 4 70.52 -37.09 15.57
C CYS A 4 69.28 -37.24 14.67
N THR A 5 68.10 -37.37 15.25
CA THR A 5 66.83 -37.24 14.52
C THR A 5 66.60 -35.78 14.18
N LEU A 6 66.91 -35.41 12.94
CA LEU A 6 66.53 -34.13 12.35
C LEU A 6 65.01 -34.09 12.17
N SER A 7 64.34 -33.27 12.97
CA SER A 7 62.95 -32.88 12.71
C SER A 7 62.93 -32.00 11.46
N ILE A 8 62.37 -32.51 10.35
CA ILE A 8 62.14 -31.72 9.14
C ILE A 8 61.00 -30.73 9.44
N PRO A 9 61.21 -29.40 9.33
CA PRO A 9 60.11 -28.47 9.38
C PRO A 9 59.22 -28.72 8.15
N GLY A 10 57.99 -29.19 8.38
CA GLY A 10 57.00 -29.31 7.31
C GLY A 10 56.73 -27.94 6.72
N VAL A 11 57.01 -27.77 5.43
CA VAL A 11 56.63 -26.56 4.70
C VAL A 11 55.11 -26.58 4.59
N THR A 12 54.44 -25.79 5.43
CA THR A 12 53.00 -25.57 5.30
C THR A 12 52.78 -24.44 4.29
N SER A 13 52.08 -24.75 3.22
CA SER A 13 51.63 -23.76 2.23
C SER A 13 50.21 -23.35 2.59
N ALA A 14 50.02 -22.07 2.90
CA ALA A 14 48.71 -21.50 3.19
C ALA A 14 48.49 -20.30 2.27
N ALA A 15 47.25 -20.13 1.82
CA ALA A 15 46.83 -18.99 1.01
C ALA A 15 45.60 -18.36 1.67
N ASP A 16 45.58 -17.03 1.71
CA ASP A 16 44.45 -16.29 2.26
C ASP A 16 43.35 -16.14 1.21
N LEU A 17 42.13 -16.56 1.57
CA LEU A 17 40.92 -16.33 0.79
C LEU A 17 40.11 -15.20 1.45
N SER A 18 39.96 -14.08 0.76
CA SER A 18 39.06 -13.02 1.18
C SER A 18 37.77 -13.07 0.37
N VAL A 19 36.62 -13.14 1.06
CA VAL A 19 35.30 -13.05 0.45
C VAL A 19 34.68 -11.72 0.84
N GLY A 20 34.39 -10.89 -0.16
CA GLY A 20 33.73 -9.60 0.01
C GLY A 20 32.48 -9.51 -0.87
N GLY A 21 31.44 -8.83 -0.37
CA GLY A 21 30.21 -8.58 -1.11
C GLY A 21 29.38 -7.49 -0.42
N GLN A 22 28.47 -6.87 -1.17
CA GLN A 22 27.53 -5.88 -0.65
C GLN A 22 26.11 -6.26 -1.09
N ILE A 23 25.20 -6.46 -0.13
CA ILE A 23 23.76 -6.55 -0.41
C ILE A 23 23.24 -5.12 -0.49
N ARG A 24 22.76 -4.72 -1.66
CA ARG A 24 21.97 -3.49 -1.83
C ARG A 24 20.51 -3.90 -1.96
N PRO A 25 19.54 -3.17 -1.39
CA PRO A 25 18.13 -3.34 -1.74
C PRO A 25 17.98 -3.03 -3.23
N GLY A 26 18.10 -4.04 -4.07
CA GLY A 26 17.99 -3.89 -5.51
C GLY A 26 16.52 -3.78 -5.87
N GLY A 27 16.09 -2.63 -6.37
CA GLY A 27 14.77 -2.50 -6.99
C GLY A 27 13.65 -2.00 -6.09
N ALA A 28 13.94 -1.01 -5.24
CA ALA A 28 12.90 -0.27 -4.56
C ALA A 28 11.93 0.34 -5.60
N CYS A 29 10.65 0.13 -5.39
CA CYS A 29 9.62 0.90 -6.05
C CYS A 29 9.35 2.17 -5.24
N ASP A 30 9.07 3.26 -5.92
CA ASP A 30 8.63 4.51 -5.32
C ASP A 30 7.12 4.65 -5.50
N ILE A 31 6.43 5.06 -4.44
CA ILE A 31 4.99 5.35 -4.44
C ILE A 31 4.78 6.86 -4.48
N THR A 32 3.94 7.32 -5.40
CA THR A 32 3.57 8.73 -5.55
C THR A 32 2.06 8.85 -5.56
N LEU A 33 1.55 9.77 -4.76
CA LEU A 33 0.15 10.17 -4.76
C LEU A 33 -0.01 11.53 -5.43
N GLY A 34 -1.01 11.66 -6.31
CA GLY A 34 -1.40 12.92 -6.92
C GLY A 34 -1.74 13.96 -5.87
N ASN A 35 -1.42 15.23 -6.15
CA ASN A 35 -1.62 16.34 -5.20
C ASN A 35 -0.98 16.09 -3.81
N GLY A 36 0.10 15.31 -3.74
CA GLY A 36 0.74 14.94 -2.48
C GLY A 36 -0.12 14.04 -1.57
N GLY A 37 -1.15 13.38 -2.12
CA GLY A 37 -2.10 12.57 -1.35
C GLY A 37 -3.22 13.35 -0.68
N VAL A 38 -3.37 14.65 -0.98
CA VAL A 38 -4.41 15.49 -0.37
C VAL A 38 -5.72 15.38 -1.15
N ALA A 39 -6.73 14.78 -0.51
CA ALA A 39 -8.12 14.79 -0.94
C ALA A 39 -8.89 15.90 -0.19
N ASP A 40 -8.94 17.08 -0.78
CA ASP A 40 -9.60 18.24 -0.17
C ASP A 40 -11.10 18.28 -0.50
N PHE A 41 -11.92 18.23 0.56
CA PHE A 41 -13.38 18.32 0.45
C PHE A 41 -13.90 19.75 0.55
N GLY A 42 -13.04 20.71 0.91
CA GLY A 42 -13.41 22.10 1.15
C GLY A 42 -14.39 22.25 2.31
N ASN A 43 -15.11 23.36 2.31
CA ASN A 43 -16.12 23.64 3.33
C ASN A 43 -17.45 23.01 2.93
N LEU A 44 -17.90 22.02 3.71
CA LEU A 44 -19.22 21.41 3.56
C LEU A 44 -20.22 22.10 4.48
N SER A 45 -21.36 22.53 3.93
CA SER A 45 -22.48 23.02 4.73
C SER A 45 -23.31 21.86 5.27
N ARG A 46 -24.18 22.13 6.25
CA ARG A 46 -25.11 21.12 6.78
C ARG A 46 -25.95 20.48 5.67
N LYS A 47 -26.35 21.23 4.64
CA LYS A 47 -27.13 20.69 3.51
C LYS A 47 -26.31 19.68 2.70
N ASP A 48 -25.01 19.92 2.55
CA ASP A 48 -24.12 19.05 1.79
C ASP A 48 -23.93 17.69 2.48
N LEU A 49 -24.04 17.65 3.82
CA LEU A 49 -24.00 16.40 4.61
C LEU A 49 -25.22 15.48 4.37
N TYR A 50 -26.31 16.00 3.82
CA TYR A 50 -27.53 15.24 3.52
C TYR A 50 -27.65 15.02 2.01
N GLY A 51 -27.20 13.85 1.53
CA GLY A 51 -27.60 13.31 0.23
C GLY A 51 -26.60 13.44 -0.93
N ALA A 52 -25.33 13.76 -0.69
CA ALA A 52 -24.29 13.69 -1.72
C ALA A 52 -23.20 12.67 -1.35
N ASP A 53 -22.82 11.83 -2.32
CA ASP A 53 -21.58 11.06 -2.26
C ASP A 53 -20.40 12.02 -2.44
N HIS A 54 -19.76 12.37 -1.33
CA HIS A 54 -18.58 13.21 -1.35
C HIS A 54 -17.39 12.35 -1.75
N MET A 55 -16.99 12.44 -3.01
CA MET A 55 -15.85 11.70 -3.55
C MET A 55 -14.76 12.64 -4.04
N ARG A 56 -13.50 12.27 -3.81
CA ARG A 56 -12.31 12.93 -4.37
C ARG A 56 -11.35 11.89 -4.89
N ASP A 57 -10.87 12.09 -6.11
CA ASP A 57 -9.90 11.19 -6.72
C ASP A 57 -8.48 11.65 -6.43
N VAL A 58 -7.62 10.68 -6.11
CA VAL A 58 -6.19 10.82 -5.92
C VAL A 58 -5.52 9.79 -6.82
N SER A 59 -4.67 10.23 -7.75
CA SER A 59 -3.90 9.30 -8.56
C SER A 59 -2.85 8.58 -7.72
N LEU A 60 -2.67 7.29 -7.97
CA LEU A 60 -1.61 6.46 -7.42
C LEU A 60 -0.66 6.10 -8.55
N THR A 61 0.64 6.31 -8.35
CA THR A 61 1.68 5.83 -9.26
C THR A 61 2.72 5.04 -8.48
N ILE A 62 3.09 3.87 -8.98
CA ILE A 62 4.20 3.08 -8.43
C ILE A 62 5.23 2.88 -9.54
N ASN A 63 6.47 3.30 -9.29
CA ASN A 63 7.58 3.18 -10.24
C ASN A 63 8.69 2.31 -9.66
N CYS A 64 9.00 1.22 -10.33
CA CYS A 64 10.02 0.25 -9.93
C CYS A 64 11.21 0.30 -10.89
N GLN A 65 12.44 0.18 -10.35
CA GLN A 65 13.67 0.14 -11.17
C GLN A 65 13.76 -1.12 -12.05
N ARG A 66 13.07 -2.20 -11.66
CA ARG A 66 12.97 -3.48 -12.36
C ARG A 66 11.51 -3.92 -12.38
N ARG A 67 11.19 -4.94 -13.19
CA ARG A 67 9.86 -5.56 -13.11
C ARG A 67 9.72 -6.28 -11.77
N THR A 68 8.82 -5.79 -10.92
CA THR A 68 8.65 -6.25 -9.54
C THR A 68 7.18 -6.52 -9.27
N ARG A 69 6.87 -7.60 -8.53
CA ARG A 69 5.53 -7.82 -7.99
C ARG A 69 5.44 -7.09 -6.67
N VAL A 70 4.44 -6.23 -6.53
CA VAL A 70 4.18 -5.49 -5.29
C VAL A 70 2.71 -5.53 -4.96
N GLY A 71 2.41 -5.61 -3.67
CA GLY A 71 1.12 -5.26 -3.11
C GLY A 71 1.21 -3.93 -2.36
N VAL A 72 0.06 -3.39 -2.00
CA VAL A 72 -0.06 -2.19 -1.19
C VAL A 72 -0.99 -2.47 -0.03
N ASP A 73 -0.48 -2.18 1.16
CA ASP A 73 -1.18 -2.23 2.43
C ASP A 73 -1.61 -0.82 2.84
N LEU A 74 -2.77 -0.73 3.50
CA LEU A 74 -3.21 0.52 4.13
C LEU A 74 -3.07 0.45 5.64
N ILE A 75 -2.72 1.60 6.24
CA ILE A 75 -2.73 1.84 7.68
C ILE A 75 -3.57 3.08 7.94
N ASP A 76 -4.56 2.97 8.83
CA ASP A 76 -5.31 4.11 9.33
C ASP A 76 -4.53 4.80 10.46
N ASN A 77 -4.04 6.01 10.22
CA ASN A 77 -3.31 6.79 11.21
C ASN A 77 -4.24 7.45 12.25
N ARG A 78 -5.56 7.36 12.02
CA ARG A 78 -6.63 7.86 12.89
C ARG A 78 -7.55 6.73 13.35
N LYS A 79 -7.00 5.52 13.45
CA LYS A 79 -7.73 4.32 13.88
C LYS A 79 -8.49 4.58 15.19
N GLY A 80 -9.76 4.18 15.21
CA GLY A 80 -10.66 4.34 16.35
C GLY A 80 -11.50 5.62 16.33
N THR A 81 -11.19 6.57 15.44
CA THR A 81 -12.00 7.80 15.30
C THR A 81 -13.04 7.73 14.18
N ALA A 82 -13.19 6.59 13.51
CA ALA A 82 -14.30 6.35 12.58
C ALA A 82 -15.62 6.19 13.35
N SER A 83 -16.74 6.74 12.86
CA SER A 83 -18.05 6.60 13.52
C SER A 83 -18.54 5.16 13.67
N GLU A 84 -18.05 4.26 12.81
CA GLU A 84 -18.31 2.82 12.80
C GLU A 84 -16.99 2.04 12.71
N ASP A 85 -16.83 1.03 13.57
CA ASP A 85 -15.59 0.26 13.66
C ASP A 85 -15.58 -0.89 12.65
N HIS A 86 -15.08 -0.59 11.46
CA HIS A 86 -14.85 -1.56 10.39
C HIS A 86 -13.46 -1.35 9.79
N PRO A 87 -12.77 -2.40 9.32
CA PRO A 87 -11.41 -2.27 8.81
C PRO A 87 -11.31 -1.46 7.51
N TRP A 88 -12.43 -1.21 6.82
CA TRP A 88 -12.54 -0.37 5.62
C TRP A 88 -13.06 1.05 5.90
N ASN A 89 -13.39 1.39 7.15
CA ASN A 89 -13.79 2.74 7.54
C ASN A 89 -12.62 3.42 8.26
N PHE A 90 -12.04 4.43 7.63
CA PHE A 90 -10.89 5.17 8.14
C PHE A 90 -11.34 6.39 8.95
N GLY A 91 -10.60 6.71 10.01
CA GLY A 91 -10.95 7.78 10.95
C GLY A 91 -10.74 9.18 10.41
N LEU A 92 -11.61 10.12 10.81
CA LEU A 92 -11.52 11.56 10.48
C LEU A 92 -11.02 12.43 11.65
N GLY A 93 -10.34 11.84 12.63
CA GLY A 93 -9.89 12.50 13.86
C GLY A 93 -11.00 12.74 14.90
N ASN A 94 -12.28 12.79 14.47
CA ASN A 94 -13.43 12.93 15.36
C ASN A 94 -14.56 11.97 14.97
N ARG A 95 -14.92 11.08 15.91
CA ARG A 95 -15.96 10.05 15.73
C ARG A 95 -17.35 10.61 15.46
N ALA A 96 -17.63 11.83 15.92
CA ALA A 96 -18.93 12.45 15.68
C ALA A 96 -19.17 12.69 14.19
N ILE A 97 -18.11 13.02 13.42
CA ILE A 97 -18.18 13.44 12.02
C ILE A 97 -18.65 12.30 11.10
N GLY A 98 -18.05 11.11 11.24
CA GLY A 98 -18.22 10.02 10.28
C GLY A 98 -16.95 9.22 10.08
N TYR A 99 -16.71 8.78 8.85
CA TYR A 99 -15.50 8.10 8.41
C TYR A 99 -15.26 8.38 6.92
N TYR A 100 -14.09 8.00 6.41
CA TYR A 100 -13.86 7.93 4.96
C TYR A 100 -13.49 6.51 4.53
N ARG A 101 -13.64 6.22 3.25
CA ARG A 101 -13.23 4.96 2.63
C ARG A 101 -12.27 5.25 1.50
N ILE A 102 -11.32 4.33 1.31
CA ILE A 102 -10.46 4.29 0.14
C ILE A 102 -11.03 3.19 -0.77
N VAL A 103 -11.46 3.58 -1.95
CA VAL A 103 -12.01 2.67 -2.96
C VAL A 103 -11.23 2.81 -4.25
N ASN A 104 -11.23 1.76 -5.05
CA ASN A 104 -10.57 1.74 -6.34
C ASN A 104 -11.57 1.37 -7.44
N PHE A 105 -12.13 2.41 -8.07
CA PHE A 105 -13.08 2.29 -9.17
C PHE A 105 -12.49 2.65 -10.53
N GLY A 106 -11.36 3.38 -10.51
CA GLY A 106 -10.69 3.86 -11.71
C GLY A 106 -10.06 2.74 -12.54
N PRO A 107 -9.74 3.02 -13.82
CA PRO A 107 -8.92 2.12 -14.60
C PRO A 107 -7.50 2.10 -14.00
N SER A 108 -6.98 0.90 -13.76
CA SER A 108 -5.57 0.71 -13.46
C SER A 108 -4.81 0.32 -14.72
N MET A 109 -3.54 0.71 -14.80
CA MET A 109 -2.64 0.30 -15.87
C MET A 109 -1.31 -0.16 -15.29
N VAL A 110 -0.80 -1.28 -15.81
CA VAL A 110 0.54 -1.82 -15.53
C VAL A 110 1.34 -1.81 -16.82
N ASP A 111 2.53 -1.20 -16.81
CA ASP A 111 3.41 -1.03 -17.99
C ASP A 111 2.65 -0.45 -19.22
N GLY A 112 1.62 0.38 -19.00
CA GLY A 112 0.78 0.98 -20.05
C GLY A 112 -0.34 0.09 -20.60
N ALA A 113 -0.50 -1.13 -20.08
CA ALA A 113 -1.61 -2.03 -20.43
C ALA A 113 -2.69 -2.02 -19.33
N ALA A 114 -3.95 -2.21 -19.72
CA ALA A 114 -5.06 -2.28 -18.77
C ALA A 114 -4.85 -3.42 -17.75
N SER A 115 -5.06 -3.09 -16.48
CA SER A 115 -5.00 -4.04 -15.36
C SER A 115 -6.29 -4.01 -14.56
N VAL A 116 -6.37 -4.91 -13.59
CA VAL A 116 -7.46 -5.01 -12.63
C VAL A 116 -6.89 -5.26 -11.25
N SER A 117 -7.49 -4.65 -10.22
CA SER A 117 -7.08 -4.91 -8.84
C SER A 117 -7.49 -6.32 -8.42
N ILE A 118 -6.64 -6.93 -7.60
CA ILE A 118 -6.85 -8.18 -6.89
C ILE A 118 -6.51 -7.95 -5.43
N TRP A 119 -7.01 -8.79 -4.54
CA TRP A 119 -6.80 -8.60 -3.11
C TRP A 119 -6.56 -9.91 -2.38
N ARG A 120 -5.99 -9.80 -1.18
CA ARG A 120 -5.92 -10.88 -0.19
C ARG A 120 -6.08 -10.31 1.20
N TRP A 121 -6.39 -11.14 2.18
CA TRP A 121 -6.26 -10.72 3.57
C TRP A 121 -4.78 -10.57 3.93
N LYS A 122 -4.45 -9.57 4.76
CA LYS A 122 -3.08 -9.41 5.24
C LYS A 122 -2.61 -10.68 5.95
N GLY A 123 -1.42 -11.13 5.60
CA GLY A 123 -0.84 -12.38 6.12
C GLY A 123 -1.23 -13.65 5.35
N GLU A 124 -2.19 -13.59 4.42
CA GLU A 124 -2.46 -14.70 3.49
C GLU A 124 -1.54 -14.64 2.27
N THR A 125 -1.40 -15.76 1.57
CA THR A 125 -0.69 -15.86 0.28
C THR A 125 -1.65 -15.95 -0.91
N THR A 126 -2.90 -16.34 -0.68
CA THR A 126 -3.87 -16.61 -1.75
C THR A 126 -4.56 -15.33 -2.20
N TRP A 127 -4.40 -15.00 -3.48
CA TRP A 127 -5.09 -13.89 -4.12
C TRP A 127 -6.51 -14.27 -4.52
N ARG A 128 -7.40 -13.29 -4.39
CA ARG A 128 -8.84 -13.42 -4.57
C ARG A 128 -9.29 -12.64 -5.80
N GLU A 129 -10.60 -12.58 -6.00
CA GLU A 129 -11.23 -12.17 -7.24
C GLU A 129 -10.71 -10.85 -7.82
N LYS A 130 -10.60 -10.84 -9.16
CA LYS A 130 -10.35 -9.65 -9.95
C LYS A 130 -11.57 -8.74 -9.92
N GLY A 131 -11.35 -7.46 -9.69
CA GLY A 131 -12.40 -6.48 -9.86
C GLY A 131 -12.03 -5.12 -9.30
N ARG A 132 -13.02 -4.23 -9.30
CA ARG A 132 -12.93 -2.98 -8.54
C ARG A 132 -12.95 -3.30 -7.05
N THR A 133 -12.12 -2.61 -6.29
CA THR A 133 -12.08 -2.77 -4.84
C THR A 133 -12.96 -1.71 -4.19
N TYR A 134 -14.20 -2.09 -3.86
CA TYR A 134 -15.17 -1.23 -3.15
C TYR A 134 -14.84 -1.04 -1.65
N SER A 135 -13.85 -1.78 -1.13
CA SER A 135 -13.45 -1.72 0.28
C SER A 135 -11.96 -2.05 0.41
N TRP A 136 -11.09 -1.08 0.09
CA TRP A 136 -9.67 -1.23 0.37
C TRP A 136 -9.46 -0.95 1.86
N GLY A 137 -9.70 -1.98 2.67
CA GLY A 137 -9.55 -1.91 4.11
C GLY A 137 -8.12 -2.13 4.58
N SER A 138 -7.83 -1.66 5.79
CA SER A 138 -6.58 -1.86 6.52
C SER A 138 -6.25 -3.34 6.80
N ASN A 139 -7.18 -4.26 6.55
CA ASN A 139 -7.00 -5.70 6.68
C ASN A 139 -6.70 -6.42 5.35
N LYS A 140 -6.62 -5.69 4.24
CA LYS A 140 -6.31 -6.25 2.92
C LYS A 140 -4.96 -5.75 2.40
N THR A 141 -4.33 -6.58 1.58
CA THR A 141 -3.28 -6.19 0.64
C THR A 141 -3.90 -6.16 -0.75
N ILE A 142 -3.74 -5.05 -1.49
CA ILE A 142 -4.17 -4.93 -2.88
C ILE A 142 -2.96 -5.06 -3.81
N SER A 143 -3.14 -5.73 -4.93
CA SER A 143 -2.17 -5.80 -6.02
C SER A 143 -2.92 -5.72 -7.34
N TRP A 144 -2.20 -5.77 -8.46
CA TRP A 144 -2.76 -5.69 -9.79
C TRP A 144 -2.41 -6.93 -10.62
N ASP A 145 -3.37 -7.34 -11.42
CA ASP A 145 -3.28 -8.44 -12.38
C ASP A 145 -3.71 -7.95 -13.77
N VAL A 146 -3.46 -8.74 -14.79
CA VAL A 146 -3.92 -8.56 -16.18
C VAL A 146 -4.96 -9.62 -16.55
N SER A 147 -5.44 -9.61 -17.79
CA SER A 147 -6.44 -10.58 -18.25
C SER A 147 -5.95 -12.03 -18.16
N GLY A 148 -6.80 -12.92 -17.63
CA GLY A 148 -6.50 -14.34 -17.47
C GLY A 148 -7.35 -15.00 -16.37
N PRO A 149 -7.42 -16.35 -16.33
CA PRO A 149 -8.30 -17.08 -15.42
C PRO A 149 -7.80 -17.15 -13.97
N GLN A 150 -6.50 -16.95 -13.74
CA GLN A 150 -5.88 -16.92 -12.40
C GLN A 150 -5.90 -15.51 -11.85
N SER A 151 -5.98 -15.34 -10.53
CA SER A 151 -5.77 -14.05 -9.86
C SER A 151 -4.40 -14.07 -9.21
N GLU A 152 -3.43 -13.36 -9.78
CA GLU A 152 -2.04 -13.32 -9.26
C GLU A 152 -1.37 -12.00 -9.65
N PRO A 153 -0.58 -11.38 -8.75
CA PRO A 153 0.22 -10.19 -9.03
C PRO A 153 1.12 -10.34 -10.24
N VAL A 154 1.01 -9.39 -11.17
CA VAL A 154 1.97 -9.26 -12.27
C VAL A 154 3.17 -8.44 -11.84
N ALA A 155 4.34 -8.76 -12.40
CA ALA A 155 5.52 -7.93 -12.23
C ALA A 155 5.47 -6.76 -13.23
N PHE A 156 5.66 -5.53 -12.75
CA PHE A 156 5.63 -4.33 -13.57
C PHE A 156 6.78 -3.37 -13.21
N LYS A 157 7.08 -2.44 -14.11
CA LYS A 157 7.94 -1.28 -13.84
C LYS A 157 7.11 -0.05 -13.47
N THR A 158 5.94 0.13 -14.07
CA THR A 158 5.08 1.27 -13.78
C THR A 158 3.65 0.81 -13.57
N LEU A 159 3.03 1.29 -12.50
CA LEU A 159 1.60 1.20 -12.26
C LEU A 159 1.03 2.61 -12.17
N THR A 160 -0.11 2.84 -12.81
CA THR A 160 -0.97 4.00 -12.55
C THR A 160 -2.36 3.54 -12.18
N ASP A 161 -2.95 4.13 -11.15
CA ASP A 161 -4.30 3.85 -10.70
C ASP A 161 -4.96 5.13 -10.14
N THR A 162 -6.27 5.08 -9.89
CA THR A 162 -7.00 6.15 -9.23
C THR A 162 -7.66 5.61 -7.96
N LEU A 163 -7.31 6.22 -6.83
CA LEU A 163 -7.96 6.00 -5.55
C LEU A 163 -9.07 7.03 -5.40
N THR A 164 -10.26 6.58 -5.11
CA THR A 164 -11.37 7.46 -4.76
C THR A 164 -11.48 7.47 -3.24
N ILE A 165 -11.42 8.67 -2.67
CA ILE A 165 -11.66 8.92 -1.25
C ILE A 165 -13.13 9.28 -1.12
N GLU A 166 -13.90 8.39 -0.52
CA GLU A 166 -15.33 8.57 -0.27
C GLU A 166 -15.52 9.00 1.18
N LEU A 167 -16.14 10.17 1.39
CA LEU A 167 -16.45 10.70 2.71
C LEU A 167 -17.89 10.35 3.07
N ILE A 168 -18.07 9.68 4.21
CA ILE A 168 -19.38 9.29 4.74
C ILE A 168 -19.57 9.99 6.08
N THR A 169 -20.51 10.93 6.12
CA THR A 169 -20.78 11.71 7.32
C THR A 169 -21.93 11.14 8.12
N LYS A 170 -21.81 11.14 9.44
CA LYS A 170 -22.89 10.79 10.34
C LYS A 170 -23.95 11.89 10.29
N GLN A 171 -25.15 11.53 9.87
CA GLN A 171 -26.28 12.45 9.76
C GLN A 171 -26.92 12.70 11.14
N ASP A 172 -26.23 13.43 12.01
CA ASP A 172 -26.81 13.94 13.25
C ASP A 172 -27.07 15.46 13.13
N THR A 173 -28.23 15.89 13.58
CA THR A 173 -28.78 17.26 13.46
C THR A 173 -28.04 18.29 14.33
N ALA A 174 -27.03 17.89 15.11
CA ALA A 174 -26.45 18.68 16.20
C ALA A 174 -25.07 19.30 15.94
N PHE A 175 -24.56 19.35 14.70
CA PHE A 175 -23.35 20.14 14.42
C PHE A 175 -23.69 21.63 14.45
N THR A 176 -23.54 22.20 15.65
CA THR A 176 -23.64 23.64 15.92
C THR A 176 -22.28 24.32 15.82
N ASP A 177 -21.21 23.55 15.93
CA ASP A 177 -19.81 23.98 15.85
C ASP A 177 -19.18 23.62 14.49
N GLU A 178 -18.14 24.37 14.12
CA GLU A 178 -17.26 24.05 13.01
C GLU A 178 -16.43 22.80 13.34
N LEU A 179 -16.42 21.82 12.43
CA LEU A 179 -15.67 20.58 12.59
C LEU A 179 -14.70 20.39 11.44
N ALA A 180 -13.42 20.23 11.77
CA ALA A 180 -12.39 19.93 10.81
C ALA A 180 -12.32 18.43 10.52
N PHE A 181 -12.24 18.07 9.24
CA PHE A 181 -11.92 16.71 8.82
C PHE A 181 -10.41 16.50 8.90
N ASP A 182 -9.99 15.53 9.70
CA ASP A 182 -8.58 15.22 9.91
C ASP A 182 -8.35 13.73 9.69
N GLY A 183 -8.55 13.29 8.45
CA GLY A 183 -8.33 11.92 8.00
C GLY A 183 -6.88 11.70 7.56
N SER A 184 -6.32 10.53 7.86
CA SER A 184 -4.96 10.19 7.44
C SER A 184 -4.76 8.68 7.34
N ALA A 185 -4.23 8.24 6.20
CA ALA A 185 -3.80 6.87 5.99
C ALA A 185 -2.43 6.80 5.31
N THR A 186 -1.68 5.75 5.62
CA THR A 186 -0.39 5.43 5.00
C THR A 186 -0.57 4.27 4.02
N LEU A 187 0.02 4.40 2.83
CA LEU A 187 0.14 3.32 1.86
C LEU A 187 1.56 2.73 1.97
N GLU A 188 1.65 1.44 2.23
CA GLU A 188 2.93 0.73 2.36
C GLU A 188 3.09 -0.31 1.26
N LEU A 189 4.26 -0.31 0.63
CA LEU A 189 4.62 -1.33 -0.37
C LEU A 189 4.97 -2.65 0.30
N VAL A 190 4.35 -3.72 -0.19
CA VAL A 190 4.67 -5.11 0.16
C VAL A 190 5.32 -5.76 -1.05
N TYR A 191 6.58 -6.15 -0.95
CA TYR A 191 7.27 -6.89 -2.02
C TYR A 191 6.85 -8.36 -1.99
N LEU A 192 6.54 -8.93 -3.16
CA LEU A 192 5.92 -10.25 -3.31
C LEU A 192 6.81 -11.25 -4.06
#